data_AF-A0A9W2YYR5-F1
#
_entry.id   AF-A0A9W2YYR5-F1
#
_cell.length_a   1.000
_cell.length_b   1.000
_cell.length_c   1.000
_cell.angle_alpha   90.00
_cell.angle_beta   90.00
_cell.angle_gamma   90.00
#
_symmetry.space_group_name_H-M   'P 1'
#
loop_
_entity.id
_entity.type
_entity.pdbx_description
1 polymer ?
#
loop_
_entity_poly.entity_id
_entity_poly.type
_entity_poly.pdbx_seq_one_letter_code
_entity_poly.pdbx_strand_id
1 'polypeptide(L)'
;MPATQTRRRKLKTENPEKYAELLAKERAAAKKYLLKKKKQWEEGNHTQAEIDEYNTKKEEKRRYARDYYWKIKSGQTRKSAVADSTTPKKRPKDMSPNELRKYQSSQRRAQRAALSHQKKTAIRLKDRERKNKKREEAMLARISRSSARSSDRVGHLKKSADNLNNDEYKPKTKRLAPKYTKKALNLHNSRTPEKKHPCQSFFSTKESDNMDIKEELGIQLQDFFLEDSYQQEDISKPVNNMEKESDNLDIKEELDIELQDFLLKEPGQEEEMSKPVSDMVQASDNVDIKEEELGIRLQDSILKELDQEEEMSKPVHSIMQKLQASLDAIQDEADKAKEFRKRANKDVEMLITQLAEFKKGQLVSSKEEREVLLRHIDTLKAELKVKDGSFDVLKTKLRASKAELCVVRLQLEEIHKEKQLLEHKMAEAEAKWKSSEEDYKSQITKLEVCMKDLQEQLTSARKSMKQSSTLDLEMADYERTLSTLHNQVEERDKKIEELKAKLDKLDQRITLKETKISWKNFRKTKQFSKRTNGENLKSRRSENISVTET
;
A
#
# COMPACT_ATOMS: atom_id res chain seq x y z
N MET A 1 34.15 15.71 -27.09
CA MET A 1 34.77 15.85 -25.74
C MET A 1 35.47 14.55 -25.24
N PRO A 2 36.42 13.93 -25.97
CA PRO A 2 37.14 12.74 -25.45
C PRO A 2 38.37 13.08 -24.56
N ALA A 3 38.97 14.26 -24.71
CA ALA A 3 40.25 14.60 -24.06
C ALA A 3 40.21 14.67 -22.51
N THR A 4 39.07 15.05 -21.92
CA THR A 4 38.92 15.15 -20.46
C THR A 4 38.78 13.79 -19.78
N GLN A 5 38.24 12.80 -20.50
CA GLN A 5 38.07 11.44 -19.98
C GLN A 5 39.42 10.71 -19.90
N THR A 6 40.28 10.90 -20.90
CA THR A 6 41.62 10.33 -20.94
C THR A 6 42.50 10.90 -19.83
N ARG A 7 42.42 12.22 -19.57
CA ARG A 7 43.15 12.88 -18.48
C ARG A 7 42.72 12.41 -17.09
N ARG A 8 41.42 12.19 -16.86
CA ARG A 8 40.91 11.62 -15.59
C ARG A 8 41.38 10.18 -15.36
N ARG A 9 41.45 9.38 -16.42
CA ARG A 9 41.95 7.99 -16.34
C ARG A 9 43.43 7.96 -15.98
N LYS A 10 44.25 8.78 -16.65
CA LYS A 10 45.68 8.94 -16.34
C LYS A 10 45.91 9.44 -14.91
N LEU A 11 45.17 10.45 -14.47
CA LEU A 11 45.28 10.96 -13.09
C LEU A 11 44.90 9.90 -12.05
N LYS A 12 43.91 9.04 -12.33
CA LYS A 12 43.53 7.94 -11.44
C LYS A 12 44.64 6.89 -11.29
N THR A 13 45.38 6.60 -12.35
CA THR A 13 46.48 5.63 -12.33
C THR A 13 47.78 6.20 -11.80
N GLU A 14 48.11 7.45 -12.13
CA GLU A 14 49.37 8.10 -11.76
C GLU A 14 49.33 8.68 -10.34
N ASN A 15 48.20 9.21 -9.89
CA ASN A 15 48.07 9.83 -8.57
C ASN A 15 46.64 9.71 -8.00
N PRO A 16 46.31 8.59 -7.33
CA PRO A 16 44.95 8.32 -6.86
C PRO A 16 44.46 9.32 -5.81
N GLU A 17 45.37 9.91 -5.02
CA GLU A 17 45.03 10.92 -4.00
C GLU A 17 44.57 12.23 -4.65
N LYS A 18 45.32 12.75 -5.64
CA LYS A 18 44.91 13.93 -6.43
C LYS A 18 43.60 13.67 -7.18
N TYR A 19 43.39 12.45 -7.67
CA TYR A 19 42.13 12.07 -8.30
C TYR A 19 40.95 12.05 -7.30
N ALA A 20 41.16 11.55 -6.09
CA ALA A 20 40.15 11.57 -5.03
C ALA A 20 39.80 13.01 -4.60
N GLU A 21 40.80 13.88 -4.45
CA GLU A 21 40.61 15.31 -4.15
C GLU A 21 39.83 16.02 -5.25
N LEU A 22 40.16 15.76 -6.52
CA LEU A 22 39.42 16.28 -7.67
C LEU A 22 37.95 15.84 -7.65
N LEU A 23 37.67 14.56 -7.38
CA LEU A 23 36.30 14.06 -7.23
C LEU A 23 35.58 14.70 -6.04
N ALA A 24 36.27 14.94 -4.93
CA ALA A 24 35.70 15.61 -3.76
C ALA A 24 35.33 17.08 -4.10
N LYS A 25 36.22 17.81 -4.79
CA LYS A 25 35.96 19.17 -5.27
C LYS A 25 34.77 19.21 -6.23
N GLU A 26 34.68 18.27 -7.18
CA GLU A 26 33.55 18.18 -8.11
C GLU A 26 32.22 17.88 -7.40
N ARG A 27 32.22 16.94 -6.44
CA ARG A 27 31.04 16.64 -5.62
C ARG A 27 30.62 17.84 -4.78
N ALA A 28 31.58 18.56 -4.19
CA ALA A 28 31.30 19.76 -3.41
C ALA A 28 30.73 20.89 -4.29
N ALA A 29 31.28 21.11 -5.48
CA ALA A 29 30.78 22.07 -6.45
C ALA A 29 29.37 21.72 -6.94
N ALA A 30 29.13 20.44 -7.28
CA ALA A 30 27.80 19.96 -7.67
C ALA A 30 26.78 20.11 -6.53
N LYS A 31 27.15 19.81 -5.29
CA LYS A 31 26.30 20.02 -4.11
C LYS A 31 25.95 21.49 -3.91
N LYS A 32 26.94 22.39 -4.02
CA LYS A 32 26.72 23.85 -3.95
C LYS A 32 25.78 24.34 -5.05
N TYR A 33 25.96 23.85 -6.28
CA TYR A 33 25.08 24.19 -7.41
C TYR A 33 23.63 23.72 -7.18
N LEU A 34 23.44 22.48 -6.72
CA LEU A 34 22.11 21.93 -6.43
C LEU A 34 21.43 22.70 -5.29
N LEU A 35 22.17 23.05 -4.22
CA LEU A 35 21.64 23.86 -3.14
C LEU A 35 21.25 25.27 -3.61
N LYS A 36 22.08 25.91 -4.45
CA LYS A 36 21.76 27.22 -5.05
C LYS A 36 20.49 27.14 -5.88
N LYS A 37 20.35 26.13 -6.75
CA LYS A 37 19.13 25.91 -7.54
C LYS A 37 17.90 25.65 -6.68
N LYS A 38 18.04 24.82 -5.63
CA LYS A 38 16.96 24.54 -4.69
C LYS A 38 16.51 25.82 -3.99
N LYS A 39 17.46 26.61 -3.50
CA LYS A 39 17.19 27.90 -2.85
C LYS A 39 16.51 28.90 -3.80
N GLN A 40 16.98 29.01 -5.03
CA GLN A 40 16.33 29.84 -6.06
C GLN A 40 14.90 29.40 -6.37
N TRP A 41 14.61 28.10 -6.33
CA TRP A 41 13.27 27.56 -6.51
C TRP A 41 12.36 27.77 -5.30
N GLU A 42 12.91 27.71 -4.07
CA GLU A 42 12.17 27.96 -2.84
C GLU A 42 11.90 29.44 -2.59
N GLU A 43 12.81 30.33 -3.02
CA GLU A 43 12.67 31.79 -2.89
C GLU A 43 11.93 32.43 -4.07
N GLY A 44 11.75 31.71 -5.18
CA GLY A 44 11.01 32.18 -6.34
C GLY A 44 9.50 32.08 -6.12
N ASN A 45 8.78 33.18 -6.34
CA ASN A 45 7.32 33.17 -6.43
C ASN A 45 6.89 32.52 -7.75
N HIS A 46 6.96 31.19 -7.81
CA HIS A 46 6.55 30.43 -8.99
C HIS A 46 5.02 30.41 -9.10
N THR A 47 4.52 30.63 -10.32
CA THR A 47 3.10 30.45 -10.59
C THR A 47 2.75 28.95 -10.54
N GLN A 48 1.48 28.61 -10.26
CA GLN A 48 1.04 27.21 -10.19
C GLN A 48 1.34 26.46 -11.50
N ALA A 49 1.21 27.13 -12.65
CA ALA A 49 1.53 26.57 -13.96
C ALA A 49 3.03 26.20 -14.11
N GLU A 50 3.95 27.03 -13.59
CA GLU A 50 5.39 26.74 -13.59
C GLU A 50 5.74 25.53 -12.70
N ILE A 51 5.03 25.39 -11.56
CA ILE A 51 5.20 24.24 -10.66
C ILE A 51 4.74 22.96 -11.36
N ASP A 52 3.60 23.00 -12.04
CA ASP A 52 3.07 21.85 -12.77
C ASP A 52 3.97 21.47 -13.94
N GLU A 53 4.46 22.44 -14.72
CA GLU A 53 5.43 22.19 -15.81
C GLU A 53 6.76 21.62 -15.31
N TYR A 54 7.24 22.08 -14.14
CA TYR A 54 8.42 21.50 -13.51
C TYR A 54 8.19 20.04 -13.09
N ASN A 55 7.02 19.74 -12.53
CA ASN A 55 6.65 18.40 -12.11
C ASN A 55 6.48 17.44 -13.30
N THR A 56 5.85 17.88 -14.40
CA THR A 56 5.72 17.08 -15.62
C THR A 56 7.09 16.77 -16.22
N LYS A 57 7.97 17.77 -16.39
CA LYS A 57 9.36 17.57 -16.85
C LYS A 57 10.15 16.62 -15.95
N LYS A 58 9.93 16.68 -14.63
CA LYS A 58 10.58 15.78 -13.66
C LYS A 58 10.07 14.34 -13.80
N GLU A 59 8.78 14.15 -14.04
CA GLU A 59 8.18 12.83 -14.24
C GLU A 59 8.58 12.23 -15.60
N GLU A 60 8.65 13.01 -16.67
CA GLU A 60 9.20 12.59 -17.96
C GLU A 60 10.63 12.08 -17.83
N LYS A 61 11.49 12.79 -17.08
CA LYS A 61 12.86 12.32 -16.79
C LYS A 61 12.88 11.00 -16.04
N ARG A 62 11.94 10.77 -15.10
CA ARG A 62 11.81 9.49 -14.39
C ARG A 62 11.30 8.39 -15.31
N ARG A 63 10.34 8.67 -16.19
CA ARG A 63 9.87 7.73 -17.22
C ARG A 63 11.01 7.33 -18.15
N TYR A 64 11.70 8.30 -18.73
CA TYR A 64 12.87 8.06 -19.58
C TYR A 64 13.95 7.22 -18.86
N ALA A 65 14.26 7.53 -17.59
CA ALA A 65 15.22 6.75 -16.82
C ALA A 65 14.75 5.30 -16.56
N ARG A 66 13.46 5.08 -16.31
CA ARG A 66 12.86 3.74 -16.19
C ARG A 66 12.98 2.98 -17.51
N ASP A 67 12.62 3.60 -18.63
CA ASP A 67 12.64 2.98 -19.95
C ASP A 67 14.08 2.65 -20.37
N TYR A 68 15.01 3.58 -20.13
CA TYR A 68 16.44 3.35 -20.36
C TYR A 68 16.99 2.20 -19.53
N TYR A 69 16.65 2.14 -18.23
CA TYR A 69 17.00 1.02 -17.36
C TYR A 69 16.46 -0.31 -17.89
N TRP A 70 15.18 -0.36 -18.28
CA TRP A 70 14.57 -1.58 -18.81
C TRP A 70 15.15 -1.97 -20.17
N LYS A 71 15.50 -1.02 -21.03
CA LYS A 71 16.18 -1.24 -22.32
C LYS A 71 17.57 -1.84 -22.13
N ILE A 72 18.36 -1.33 -21.18
CA ILE A 72 19.65 -1.93 -20.83
C ILE A 72 19.45 -3.34 -20.27
N LYS A 73 18.52 -3.50 -19.33
CA LYS A 73 18.31 -4.77 -18.64
C LYS A 73 17.82 -5.86 -19.60
N SER A 74 16.93 -5.54 -20.53
CA SER A 74 16.45 -6.48 -21.55
C SER A 74 17.56 -6.84 -22.56
N GLY A 75 18.44 -5.90 -22.90
CA GLY A 75 19.64 -6.19 -23.69
C GLY A 75 20.64 -7.09 -22.96
N GLN A 76 20.77 -6.92 -21.64
CA GLN A 76 21.66 -7.72 -20.80
C GLN A 76 21.13 -9.15 -20.59
N THR A 77 19.81 -9.33 -20.43
CA THR A 77 19.19 -10.66 -20.34
C THR A 77 19.25 -11.43 -21.66
N ARG A 78 19.12 -10.75 -22.81
CA ARG A 78 19.30 -11.39 -24.12
C ARG A 78 20.74 -11.87 -24.34
N LYS A 79 21.75 -11.10 -23.92
CA LYS A 79 23.16 -11.51 -24.02
C LYS A 79 23.56 -12.62 -23.04
N SER A 80 22.91 -12.73 -21.88
CA SER A 80 23.17 -13.82 -20.93
C SER A 80 22.43 -15.12 -21.24
N ALA A 81 21.39 -15.10 -22.08
CA ALA A 81 20.66 -16.30 -22.48
C ALA A 81 21.34 -17.09 -23.61
N VAL A 82 22.30 -16.47 -24.31
CA VAL A 82 23.05 -17.08 -25.43
C VAL A 82 24.42 -17.61 -24.98
N ALA A 83 24.82 -17.40 -23.72
CA ALA A 83 26.05 -17.97 -23.17
C ALA A 83 25.80 -19.36 -22.58
N ASP A 84 26.15 -20.39 -23.36
CA ASP A 84 26.58 -21.73 -22.96
C ASP A 84 25.69 -22.54 -22.02
N SER A 85 24.72 -23.26 -22.60
CA SER A 85 24.13 -24.47 -21.98
C SER A 85 24.70 -25.78 -22.52
N THR A 86 25.76 -25.73 -23.34
CA THR A 86 26.40 -26.92 -23.93
C THR A 86 27.34 -27.67 -23.00
N THR A 87 27.56 -27.19 -21.77
CA THR A 87 28.28 -27.99 -20.76
C THR A 87 27.35 -29.08 -20.21
N PRO A 88 27.72 -30.38 -20.31
CA PRO A 88 26.90 -31.46 -19.79
C PRO A 88 26.69 -31.23 -18.29
N LYS A 89 25.42 -31.22 -17.86
CA LYS A 89 25.05 -31.01 -16.46
C LYS A 89 25.61 -32.17 -15.63
N LYS A 90 26.77 -31.94 -14.99
CA LYS A 90 27.37 -32.86 -14.01
C LYS A 90 26.31 -33.23 -12.97
N ARG A 91 26.24 -34.50 -12.58
CA ARG A 91 25.33 -34.93 -11.50
C ARG A 91 25.78 -34.25 -10.21
N PRO A 92 24.89 -34.02 -9.22
CA PRO A 92 25.27 -33.39 -7.95
C PRO A 92 26.43 -34.04 -7.21
N LYS A 93 26.67 -35.33 -7.45
CA LYS A 93 27.80 -36.10 -6.89
C LYS A 93 29.15 -35.76 -7.54
N ASP A 94 29.14 -35.26 -8.77
CA ASP A 94 30.34 -35.00 -9.58
C ASP A 94 30.68 -33.49 -9.65
N MET A 95 29.91 -32.65 -8.93
CA MET A 95 30.16 -31.22 -8.80
C MET A 95 31.13 -30.94 -7.66
N SER A 96 32.09 -30.04 -7.89
CA SER A 96 32.92 -29.49 -6.82
C SER A 96 32.06 -28.73 -5.78
N PRO A 97 32.52 -28.53 -4.53
CA PRO A 97 31.74 -27.84 -3.50
C PRO A 97 31.25 -26.43 -3.89
N ASN A 98 32.02 -25.72 -4.72
CA ASN A 98 31.63 -24.41 -5.24
C ASN A 98 30.59 -24.51 -6.36
N GLU A 99 30.71 -25.48 -7.27
CA GLU A 99 29.69 -25.77 -8.29
C GLU A 99 28.38 -26.21 -7.63
N LEU A 100 28.44 -27.10 -6.63
CA LEU A 100 27.27 -27.55 -5.87
C LEU A 100 26.58 -26.39 -5.15
N ARG A 101 27.32 -25.47 -4.54
CA ARG A 101 26.75 -24.23 -3.96
C ARG A 101 26.02 -23.37 -5.00
N LYS A 102 26.63 -23.17 -6.18
CA LYS A 102 26.02 -22.41 -7.28
C LYS A 102 24.77 -23.12 -7.81
N TYR A 103 24.83 -24.43 -8.00
CA TYR A 103 23.71 -25.26 -8.44
C TYR A 103 22.55 -25.22 -7.45
N GLN A 104 22.79 -25.45 -6.16
CA GLN A 104 21.75 -25.36 -5.13
C GLN A 104 21.19 -23.95 -5.01
N SER A 105 22.02 -22.91 -5.15
CA SER A 105 21.53 -21.53 -5.19
C SER A 105 20.65 -21.26 -6.42
N SER A 106 21.01 -21.83 -7.57
CA SER A 106 20.21 -21.73 -8.80
C SER A 106 18.88 -22.46 -8.64
N GLN A 107 18.88 -23.69 -8.14
CA GLN A 107 17.68 -24.46 -7.83
C GLN A 107 16.75 -23.73 -6.85
N ARG A 108 17.29 -23.16 -5.76
CA ARG A 108 16.51 -22.34 -4.82
C ARG A 108 15.90 -21.11 -5.49
N ARG A 109 16.61 -20.48 -6.45
CA ARG A 109 16.06 -19.35 -7.22
C ARG A 109 14.95 -19.81 -8.17
N ALA A 110 15.16 -20.92 -8.89
CA ALA A 110 14.17 -21.51 -9.79
C ALA A 110 12.90 -21.92 -9.04
N GLN A 111 13.04 -22.64 -7.92
CA GLN A 111 11.92 -23.00 -7.04
C GLN A 111 11.19 -21.76 -6.54
N ARG A 112 11.90 -20.73 -6.04
CA ARG A 112 11.28 -19.45 -5.64
C ARG A 112 10.59 -18.73 -6.79
N ALA A 113 11.12 -18.82 -8.01
CA ALA A 113 10.53 -18.22 -9.19
C ALA A 113 9.26 -18.97 -9.65
N ALA A 114 9.19 -20.28 -9.43
CA ALA A 114 8.01 -21.10 -9.72
C ALA A 114 6.86 -20.92 -8.70
N LEU A 115 7.12 -20.35 -7.52
CA LEU A 115 6.06 -20.09 -6.53
C LEU A 115 5.03 -19.08 -7.06
N SER A 116 3.77 -19.25 -6.62
CA SER A 116 2.69 -18.29 -6.88
C SER A 116 3.05 -16.89 -6.32
N HIS A 117 2.42 -15.85 -6.87
CA HIS A 117 2.67 -14.47 -6.45
C HIS A 117 2.39 -14.28 -4.94
N GLN A 118 1.28 -14.82 -4.44
CA GLN A 118 0.90 -14.79 -3.02
C GLN A 118 1.93 -15.49 -2.12
N LYS A 119 2.47 -16.64 -2.55
CA LYS A 119 3.49 -17.34 -1.76
C LYS A 119 4.82 -16.59 -1.76
N LYS A 120 5.16 -15.89 -2.85
CA LYS A 120 6.33 -14.99 -2.92
C LYS A 120 6.17 -13.79 -2.00
N THR A 121 4.99 -13.17 -1.93
CA THR A 121 4.73 -12.03 -1.04
C THR A 121 4.77 -12.47 0.43
N ALA A 122 4.17 -13.60 0.78
CA ALA A 122 4.23 -14.17 2.13
C ALA A 122 5.68 -14.43 2.59
N ILE A 123 6.53 -15.02 1.74
CA ILE A 123 7.96 -15.23 2.05
C ILE A 123 8.68 -13.89 2.25
N ARG A 124 8.40 -12.88 1.42
CA ARG A 124 9.01 -11.54 1.56
C ARG A 124 8.61 -10.86 2.86
N LEU A 125 7.35 -10.99 3.29
CA LEU A 125 6.88 -10.45 4.56
C LEU A 125 7.61 -11.12 5.73
N LYS A 126 7.69 -12.46 5.74
CA LYS A 126 8.43 -13.22 6.76
C LYS A 126 9.92 -12.87 6.81
N ASP A 127 10.56 -12.65 5.67
CA ASP A 127 11.96 -12.21 5.60
C ASP A 127 12.15 -10.75 6.08
N ARG A 128 11.18 -9.86 5.85
CA ARG A 128 11.18 -8.49 6.39
C ARG A 128 11.04 -8.51 7.91
N GLU A 129 10.11 -9.29 8.43
CA GLU A 129 9.88 -9.46 9.86
C GLU A 129 11.14 -10.00 10.57
N ARG A 130 11.76 -11.06 10.04
CA ARG A 130 13.04 -11.58 10.55
C ARG A 130 14.16 -10.54 10.55
N LYS A 131 14.22 -9.68 9.53
CA LYS A 131 15.21 -8.59 9.47
C LYS A 131 14.92 -7.49 10.48
N ASN A 132 13.65 -7.16 10.71
CA ASN A 132 13.26 -6.20 11.74
C ASN A 132 13.61 -6.73 13.13
N LYS A 133 13.25 -7.98 13.42
CA LYS A 133 13.62 -8.67 14.67
C LYS A 133 15.14 -8.67 14.90
N LYS A 134 15.95 -9.01 13.88
CA LYS A 134 17.41 -8.92 13.97
C LYS A 134 17.92 -7.50 14.22
N ARG A 135 17.27 -6.47 13.68
CA ARG A 135 17.63 -5.06 13.90
C ARG A 135 17.28 -4.62 15.33
N GLU A 136 16.13 -5.04 15.84
CA GLU A 136 15.70 -4.80 17.22
C GLU A 136 16.64 -5.51 18.20
N GLU A 137 16.95 -6.79 17.97
CA GLU A 137 17.94 -7.54 18.74
C GLU A 137 19.32 -6.87 18.70
N ALA A 138 19.77 -6.40 17.53
CA ALA A 138 21.03 -5.67 17.41
C ALA A 138 20.99 -4.30 18.13
N MET A 139 19.85 -3.63 18.15
CA MET A 139 19.65 -2.38 18.88
C MET A 139 19.70 -2.63 20.40
N LEU A 140 19.00 -3.66 20.89
CA LEU A 140 19.03 -4.09 22.28
C LEU A 140 20.43 -4.54 22.71
N ALA A 141 21.14 -5.29 21.85
CA ALA A 141 22.53 -5.68 22.05
C ALA A 141 23.48 -4.46 22.11
N ARG A 142 23.18 -3.40 21.34
CA ARG A 142 23.95 -2.16 21.38
C ARG A 142 23.68 -1.37 22.66
N ILE A 143 22.43 -1.30 23.11
CA ILE A 143 22.03 -0.63 24.35
C ILE A 143 22.68 -1.34 25.55
N SER A 144 22.56 -2.67 25.64
CA SER A 144 23.19 -3.47 26.70
C SER A 144 24.71 -3.35 26.73
N ARG A 145 25.39 -3.35 25.57
CA ARG A 145 26.84 -3.10 25.49
C ARG A 145 27.24 -1.68 25.88
N SER A 146 26.39 -0.68 25.64
CA SER A 146 26.67 0.72 26.02
C SER A 146 26.44 1.01 27.50
N SER A 147 25.57 0.24 28.16
CA SER A 147 25.31 0.32 29.60
C SER A 147 26.49 -0.22 30.42
N ALA A 148 27.11 -1.32 29.98
CA ALA A 148 28.17 -2.01 30.72
C ALA A 148 29.57 -1.36 30.68
N ARG A 149 29.79 -0.27 29.90
CA ARG A 149 31.13 0.33 29.69
C ARG A 149 31.30 1.75 30.27
N SER A 150 30.45 2.15 31.21
CA SER A 150 30.50 3.49 31.81
C SER A 150 31.62 3.68 32.86
N SER A 151 32.34 2.62 33.25
CA SER A 151 33.42 2.70 34.25
C SER A 151 34.76 3.21 33.69
N ASP A 152 35.17 2.86 32.46
CA ASP A 152 36.53 3.14 31.97
C ASP A 152 36.68 4.47 31.19
N ARG A 153 35.57 5.17 30.92
CA ARG A 153 35.61 6.40 30.10
C ARG A 153 36.04 7.65 30.88
N VAL A 154 36.15 7.56 32.20
CA VAL A 154 36.63 8.66 33.07
C VAL A 154 38.16 8.80 32.98
N GLY A 155 38.89 7.74 32.61
CA GLY A 155 40.36 7.78 32.53
C GLY A 155 40.92 8.58 31.34
N HIS A 156 40.17 8.73 30.25
CA HIS A 156 40.68 9.38 29.03
C HIS A 156 40.42 10.89 28.95
N LEU A 157 39.47 11.42 29.72
CA LEU A 157 39.16 12.86 29.77
C LEU A 157 40.09 13.66 30.69
N LYS A 158 40.76 13.00 31.65
CA LYS A 158 41.74 13.65 32.53
C LYS A 158 43.05 14.04 31.80
N LYS A 159 43.45 13.29 30.76
CA LYS A 159 44.70 13.56 30.01
C LYS A 159 44.62 14.75 29.04
N SER A 160 43.42 15.30 28.80
CA SER A 160 43.22 16.45 27.91
C SER A 160 43.10 17.79 28.63
N ALA A 161 43.01 17.80 29.97
CA ALA A 161 42.96 19.04 30.76
C ALA A 161 44.36 19.61 31.06
N ASP A 162 45.39 18.77 31.13
CA ASP A 162 46.74 19.19 31.52
C ASP A 162 47.57 19.85 30.39
N ASN A 163 47.04 19.89 29.16
CA ASN A 163 47.75 20.46 27.99
C ASN A 163 47.31 21.88 27.59
N LEU A 164 46.50 22.57 28.41
CA LEU A 164 46.03 23.94 28.11
C LEU A 164 46.69 25.04 28.94
N ASN A 165 47.67 24.72 29.79
CA ASN A 165 48.23 25.68 30.76
C ASN A 165 49.60 26.27 30.43
N ASN A 166 50.17 26.00 29.25
CA ASN A 166 51.45 26.57 28.83
C ASN A 166 51.34 27.12 27.41
N ASP A 167 50.72 28.28 27.23
CA ASP A 167 51.08 29.15 26.11
C ASP A 167 50.92 30.63 26.49
N GLU A 168 52.08 31.27 26.50
CA GLU A 168 52.37 32.65 26.83
C GLU A 168 51.55 33.64 25.98
N TYR A 169 50.85 34.54 26.68
CA TYR A 169 50.19 35.71 26.12
C TYR A 169 51.20 36.65 25.44
N LYS A 170 51.07 36.86 24.12
CA LYS A 170 51.57 38.06 23.43
C LYS A 170 50.40 38.84 22.82
N PRO A 171 50.19 40.12 23.18
CA PRO A 171 49.09 40.90 22.63
C PRO A 171 49.49 41.50 21.28
N LYS A 172 48.77 41.17 20.21
CA LYS A 172 48.75 41.96 18.98
C LYS A 172 47.35 42.51 18.75
N THR A 173 47.23 43.80 18.98
CA THR A 173 46.08 44.64 18.64
C THR A 173 45.92 44.73 17.12
N LYS A 174 44.85 44.12 16.57
CA LYS A 174 44.28 44.55 15.29
C LYS A 174 42.76 44.54 15.36
N ARG A 175 42.20 45.75 15.27
CA ARG A 175 40.81 46.08 15.03
C ARG A 175 40.24 45.28 13.87
N LEU A 176 39.17 44.51 14.09
CA LEU A 176 38.19 44.17 13.06
C LEU A 176 36.78 44.09 13.67
N ALA A 177 35.85 44.68 12.92
CA ALA A 177 34.46 45.01 13.23
C ALA A 177 33.54 43.79 13.51
N PRO A 178 32.37 44.01 14.13
CA PRO A 178 31.47 42.93 14.54
C PRO A 178 30.60 42.46 13.38
N LYS A 179 30.69 41.16 13.03
CA LYS A 179 29.72 40.50 12.16
C LYS A 179 29.21 39.22 12.81
N TYR A 180 27.94 39.29 13.21
CA TYR A 180 26.93 38.24 13.33
C TYR A 180 27.41 36.78 13.28
N THR A 181 27.29 36.08 14.41
CA THR A 181 26.92 34.64 14.42
C THR A 181 26.14 34.30 15.70
N LYS A 182 24.81 34.19 15.61
CA LYS A 182 24.01 33.31 16.47
C LYS A 182 23.66 32.10 15.64
N LYS A 183 24.30 30.96 15.92
CA LYS A 183 23.80 29.58 15.70
C LYS A 183 24.94 28.57 15.93
N ALA A 184 24.99 28.03 17.14
CA ALA A 184 25.30 26.62 17.40
C ALA A 184 25.37 26.43 18.91
N LEU A 185 24.46 25.62 19.45
CA LEU A 185 24.72 24.66 20.52
C LEU A 185 23.37 24.01 20.87
N ASN A 186 23.14 22.81 20.35
CA ASN A 186 22.27 21.83 21.00
C ASN A 186 22.78 20.44 20.60
N LEU A 187 23.69 19.96 21.43
CA LEU A 187 24.17 18.59 21.43
C LEU A 187 24.40 18.22 22.89
N HIS A 188 23.33 17.81 23.57
CA HIS A 188 23.47 17.08 24.81
C HIS A 188 22.46 15.93 24.91
N ASN A 189 23.05 14.76 25.15
CA ASN A 189 22.41 13.49 25.44
C ASN A 189 21.54 13.58 26.70
N SER A 190 20.30 13.10 26.63
CA SER A 190 19.50 12.80 27.81
C SER A 190 19.87 11.41 28.34
N ARG A 191 20.40 11.42 29.56
CA ARG A 191 20.63 10.28 30.43
C ARG A 191 19.38 10.13 31.30
N THR A 192 18.80 8.93 31.33
CA THR A 192 17.71 8.56 32.23
C THR A 192 18.13 8.67 33.70
N PRO A 193 17.17 8.87 34.60
CA PRO A 193 16.90 7.74 35.50
C PRO A 193 15.42 7.46 35.74
N GLU A 194 15.22 6.21 36.14
CA GLU A 194 14.04 5.59 36.73
C GLU A 194 13.37 6.47 37.80
N LYS A 195 12.03 6.42 37.88
CA LYS A 195 11.31 5.83 39.03
C LYS A 195 9.79 5.97 38.92
N LYS A 196 9.13 4.81 39.08
CA LYS A 196 7.97 4.49 39.94
C LYS A 196 6.73 5.40 39.88
N HIS A 197 5.64 4.78 39.40
CA HIS A 197 4.25 5.12 39.75
C HIS A 197 4.05 5.17 41.28
N PRO A 198 3.04 5.93 41.73
CA PRO A 198 1.75 5.26 41.99
C PRO A 198 0.54 6.04 41.45
N CYS A 199 -0.52 5.26 41.22
CA CYS A 199 -1.87 5.68 40.92
C CYS A 199 -2.42 6.69 41.94
N GLN A 200 -3.16 7.69 41.48
CA GLN A 200 -4.26 8.27 42.24
C GLN A 200 -5.33 8.82 41.29
N SER A 201 -6.47 8.13 41.30
CA SER A 201 -7.77 8.61 40.86
C SER A 201 -8.18 9.87 41.60
N PHE A 202 -8.92 10.79 40.97
CA PHE A 202 -10.14 11.40 41.50
C PHE A 202 -10.89 12.19 40.42
N PHE A 203 -12.22 12.10 40.50
CA PHE A 203 -13.26 12.74 39.70
C PHE A 203 -13.16 14.28 39.69
N SER A 204 -13.59 14.94 38.61
CA SER A 204 -14.91 15.60 38.54
C SER A 204 -15.09 16.47 37.28
N THR A 205 -16.29 16.30 36.73
CA THR A 205 -17.11 17.13 35.86
C THR A 205 -16.87 18.65 35.81
N LYS A 206 -17.08 19.22 34.62
CA LYS A 206 -18.00 20.35 34.30
C LYS A 206 -17.94 20.64 32.79
N GLU A 207 -19.05 20.40 32.09
CA GLU A 207 -19.99 21.44 31.60
C GLU A 207 -19.38 22.30 30.49
N SER A 208 -19.82 22.07 29.26
CA SER A 208 -20.39 23.14 28.44
C SER A 208 -21.04 22.55 27.18
N ASP A 209 -22.34 22.75 27.14
CA ASP A 209 -23.24 22.67 26.00
C ASP A 209 -22.62 23.17 24.69
N ASN A 210 -22.84 22.41 23.61
CA ASN A 210 -23.22 23.06 22.36
C ASN A 210 -24.15 22.19 21.53
N MET A 211 -25.25 22.85 21.17
CA MET A 211 -26.48 22.40 20.55
C MET A 211 -26.30 21.84 19.13
N ASP A 212 -27.21 20.94 18.79
CA ASP A 212 -27.91 20.84 17.51
C ASP A 212 -27.11 20.72 16.21
N ILE A 213 -26.85 19.46 15.84
CA ILE A 213 -27.05 18.99 14.46
C ILE A 213 -27.78 17.64 14.54
N LYS A 214 -29.10 17.70 14.73
CA LYS A 214 -30.03 16.60 14.48
C LYS A 214 -30.82 16.98 13.22
N GLU A 215 -30.25 16.69 12.05
CA GLU A 215 -31.06 16.47 10.86
C GLU A 215 -30.27 15.62 9.85
N GLU A 216 -30.97 14.62 9.32
CA GLU A 216 -30.61 13.82 8.14
C GLU A 216 -29.34 12.96 8.18
N LEU A 217 -29.51 11.71 8.62
CA LEU A 217 -29.33 10.53 7.76
C LEU A 217 -29.85 9.30 8.51
N GLY A 218 -31.17 9.14 8.49
CA GLY A 218 -31.82 7.89 8.83
C GLY A 218 -31.51 6.86 7.76
N ILE A 219 -30.53 6.00 8.02
CA ILE A 219 -30.46 4.67 7.43
C ILE A 219 -30.32 3.70 8.60
N GLN A 220 -31.47 3.31 9.16
CA GLN A 220 -31.61 2.04 9.85
C GLN A 220 -31.40 0.93 8.82
N LEU A 221 -30.18 0.42 8.71
CA LEU A 221 -29.94 -0.92 8.18
C LEU A 221 -30.20 -1.90 9.33
N GLN A 222 -31.48 -2.19 9.49
CA GLN A 222 -31.98 -3.36 10.17
C GLN A 222 -31.68 -4.53 9.23
N ASP A 223 -30.46 -5.07 9.32
CA ASP A 223 -30.08 -6.26 8.57
C ASP A 223 -30.88 -7.45 9.12
N PHE A 224 -31.83 -7.83 8.28
CA PHE A 224 -32.47 -9.13 8.20
C PHE A 224 -31.49 -10.27 8.53
N PHE A 225 -31.62 -10.83 9.72
CA PHE A 225 -31.40 -12.25 9.91
C PHE A 225 -32.53 -12.99 9.19
N LEU A 226 -32.36 -13.24 7.88
CA LEU A 226 -33.05 -14.36 7.24
C LEU A 226 -32.10 -15.54 7.24
N GLU A 227 -32.37 -16.40 8.19
CA GLU A 227 -31.77 -17.67 8.47
C GLU A 227 -32.21 -18.67 7.38
N ASP A 228 -31.53 -18.67 6.25
CA ASP A 228 -31.60 -19.79 5.30
C ASP A 228 -30.53 -20.81 5.69
N SER A 229 -30.86 -21.58 6.72
CA SER A 229 -30.27 -22.89 6.97
C SER A 229 -30.76 -23.85 5.87
N TYR A 230 -29.99 -23.99 4.80
CA TYR A 230 -30.03 -25.23 4.01
C TYR A 230 -28.75 -26.01 4.28
N GLN A 231 -28.92 -26.99 5.16
CA GLN A 231 -28.03 -28.11 5.31
C GLN A 231 -27.79 -28.74 3.95
N GLN A 232 -26.53 -28.74 3.60
CA GLN A 232 -25.92 -29.58 2.61
C GLN A 232 -25.80 -30.97 3.25
N GLU A 233 -26.86 -31.78 3.14
CA GLU A 233 -26.74 -33.22 3.33
C GLU A 233 -26.47 -33.90 1.99
N ASP A 234 -25.37 -34.63 2.00
CA ASP A 234 -24.94 -35.58 1.00
C ASP A 234 -26.04 -36.60 0.70
N ILE A 235 -26.54 -36.62 -0.53
CA ILE A 235 -27.00 -37.85 -1.16
C ILE A 235 -26.25 -38.02 -2.47
N SER A 236 -25.07 -38.61 -2.34
CA SER A 236 -24.44 -39.33 -3.43
C SER A 236 -25.29 -40.58 -3.74
N LYS A 237 -25.86 -40.66 -4.93
CA LYS A 237 -25.56 -41.68 -5.95
C LYS A 237 -26.62 -41.68 -7.06
N PRO A 238 -26.22 -42.07 -8.29
CA PRO A 238 -27.00 -41.90 -9.49
C PRO A 238 -27.93 -43.09 -9.69
N VAL A 239 -29.18 -42.84 -10.04
CA VAL A 239 -30.06 -43.86 -10.61
C VAL A 239 -30.61 -43.29 -11.90
N ASN A 240 -30.12 -43.87 -13.00
CA ASN A 240 -30.66 -43.77 -14.34
C ASN A 240 -32.18 -43.89 -14.30
N ASN A 241 -32.90 -42.84 -14.68
CA ASN A 241 -34.31 -42.86 -15.02
C ASN A 241 -34.62 -41.60 -15.81
N MET A 242 -34.43 -41.64 -17.12
CA MET A 242 -35.14 -40.90 -18.18
C MET A 242 -34.41 -41.09 -19.52
N GLU A 243 -34.10 -42.35 -19.83
CA GLU A 243 -33.61 -42.77 -21.14
C GLU A 243 -34.37 -44.05 -21.52
N LYS A 244 -35.70 -43.90 -21.66
CA LYS A 244 -36.60 -44.90 -22.28
C LYS A 244 -37.82 -44.17 -22.85
N GLU A 245 -37.59 -43.42 -23.91
CA GLU A 245 -38.66 -43.00 -24.83
C GLU A 245 -38.12 -42.84 -26.27
N SER A 246 -37.09 -43.63 -26.61
CA SER A 246 -36.56 -43.78 -27.97
C SER A 246 -36.88 -45.15 -28.60
N ASP A 247 -37.60 -46.03 -27.91
CA ASP A 247 -37.95 -47.38 -28.42
C ASP A 247 -39.29 -47.41 -29.17
N ASN A 248 -39.86 -46.26 -29.54
CA ASN A 248 -41.12 -46.16 -30.30
C ASN A 248 -40.94 -45.83 -31.78
N LEU A 249 -39.72 -45.96 -32.31
CA LEU A 249 -39.46 -45.86 -33.75
C LEU A 249 -39.11 -47.19 -34.41
N ASP A 250 -38.78 -48.24 -33.65
CA ASP A 250 -38.53 -49.58 -34.22
C ASP A 250 -39.82 -50.41 -34.41
N ILE A 251 -40.92 -50.08 -33.70
CA ILE A 251 -42.23 -50.76 -33.88
C ILE A 251 -42.94 -50.32 -35.18
N LYS A 252 -42.50 -49.21 -35.81
CA LYS A 252 -43.06 -48.77 -37.09
C LYS A 252 -42.36 -49.37 -38.31
N GLU A 253 -41.15 -49.90 -38.14
CA GLU A 253 -40.43 -50.64 -39.18
C GLU A 253 -40.73 -52.15 -39.09
N GLU A 254 -41.18 -52.65 -37.93
CA GLU A 254 -41.63 -54.04 -37.75
C GLU A 254 -43.06 -54.29 -38.29
N LEU A 255 -43.93 -53.26 -38.31
CA LEU A 255 -45.28 -53.34 -38.92
C LEU A 255 -45.30 -53.26 -40.45
N ASP A 256 -44.21 -52.76 -41.08
CA ASP A 256 -44.05 -52.77 -42.54
C ASP A 256 -43.38 -54.07 -43.05
N ILE A 257 -42.83 -54.90 -42.14
CA ILE A 257 -42.32 -56.24 -42.47
C ILE A 257 -43.41 -57.31 -42.26
N GLU A 258 -44.31 -57.13 -41.29
CA GLU A 258 -45.40 -58.10 -41.02
C GLU A 258 -46.56 -58.03 -42.04
N LEU A 259 -46.67 -56.97 -42.84
CA LEU A 259 -47.65 -56.84 -43.93
C LEU A 259 -47.14 -57.35 -45.29
N GLN A 260 -45.86 -57.73 -45.39
CA GLN A 260 -45.25 -58.28 -46.60
C GLN A 260 -45.07 -59.82 -46.55
N ASP A 261 -45.30 -60.44 -45.38
CA ASP A 261 -45.29 -61.90 -45.20
C ASP A 261 -46.65 -62.59 -45.49
N PHE A 262 -47.69 -61.81 -45.85
CA PHE A 262 -49.01 -62.36 -46.23
C PHE A 262 -49.18 -62.63 -47.74
N LEU A 263 -48.16 -62.34 -48.57
CA LEU A 263 -48.31 -62.37 -50.03
C LEU A 263 -47.29 -63.24 -50.80
N LEU A 264 -46.35 -63.91 -50.12
CA LEU A 264 -45.38 -64.81 -50.76
C LEU A 264 -45.09 -66.04 -49.90
N LYS A 265 -46.10 -66.92 -49.76
CA LYS A 265 -45.86 -68.34 -49.49
C LYS A 265 -46.31 -69.14 -50.71
N GLU A 266 -45.39 -69.22 -51.64
CA GLU A 266 -45.42 -70.12 -52.78
C GLU A 266 -45.38 -71.60 -52.32
N PRO A 267 -45.73 -72.53 -53.25
CA PRO A 267 -46.09 -73.90 -52.94
C PRO A 267 -44.86 -74.80 -52.76
N GLY A 268 -45.04 -75.93 -52.08
CA GLY A 268 -44.19 -77.10 -52.33
C GLY A 268 -44.06 -78.07 -51.16
N GLN A 269 -44.74 -79.22 -51.34
CA GLN A 269 -44.29 -80.60 -51.01
C GLN A 269 -44.11 -80.89 -49.50
N GLU A 270 -44.59 -81.97 -48.90
CA GLU A 270 -44.63 -83.42 -49.17
C GLU A 270 -45.71 -83.96 -48.18
N GLU A 271 -46.41 -85.09 -48.26
CA GLU A 271 -46.30 -86.34 -49.00
C GLU A 271 -47.60 -87.14 -48.70
N GLU A 272 -47.90 -88.09 -49.58
CA GLU A 272 -48.60 -89.36 -49.32
C GLU A 272 -49.98 -89.40 -48.65
N MET A 273 -51.03 -89.69 -49.43
CA MET A 273 -51.63 -91.04 -49.48
C MET A 273 -52.88 -91.07 -50.38
N SER A 274 -52.85 -91.99 -51.35
CA SER A 274 -54.00 -92.79 -51.83
C SER A 274 -55.00 -92.19 -52.84
N LYS A 275 -54.72 -92.36 -54.15
CA LYS A 275 -55.40 -93.27 -55.11
C LYS A 275 -55.55 -92.70 -56.55
N PRO A 276 -55.42 -93.55 -57.59
CA PRO A 276 -55.31 -93.13 -58.99
C PRO A 276 -56.59 -93.40 -59.80
N VAL A 277 -56.96 -92.46 -60.68
CA VAL A 277 -57.87 -92.62 -61.83
C VAL A 277 -57.41 -91.54 -62.83
N SER A 278 -56.49 -91.81 -63.77
CA SER A 278 -56.65 -92.52 -65.05
C SER A 278 -57.80 -91.98 -65.90
N ASP A 279 -57.50 -91.67 -67.17
CA ASP A 279 -58.42 -91.46 -68.31
C ASP A 279 -58.93 -90.00 -68.45
N MET A 280 -58.83 -89.23 -69.53
CA MET A 280 -58.56 -89.36 -70.99
C MET A 280 -58.11 -87.94 -71.44
N VAL A 281 -57.08 -87.63 -72.24
CA VAL A 281 -56.55 -88.16 -73.51
C VAL A 281 -57.60 -88.23 -74.62
N GLN A 282 -57.46 -87.28 -75.57
CA GLN A 282 -57.64 -87.40 -77.03
C GLN A 282 -58.89 -88.12 -77.55
N ALA A 283 -59.73 -87.38 -78.29
CA ALA A 283 -60.32 -87.81 -79.57
C ALA A 283 -61.02 -86.60 -80.22
N SER A 284 -60.57 -86.13 -81.39
CA SER A 284 -61.07 -86.51 -82.74
C SER A 284 -62.35 -85.72 -83.09
N ASP A 285 -62.36 -84.84 -84.09
CA ASP A 285 -62.44 -85.15 -85.53
C ASP A 285 -63.34 -86.37 -85.82
N ASN A 286 -64.33 -86.18 -86.71
CA ASN A 286 -65.41 -87.09 -87.13
C ASN A 286 -66.69 -87.05 -86.29
N VAL A 287 -67.71 -86.32 -86.76
CA VAL A 287 -69.07 -86.81 -87.10
C VAL A 287 -69.68 -85.73 -88.02
N ASP A 288 -69.17 -85.60 -89.24
CA ASP A 288 -69.92 -86.00 -90.43
C ASP A 288 -70.65 -87.36 -90.35
N ILE A 289 -71.88 -87.36 -90.89
CA ILE A 289 -72.68 -88.52 -91.33
C ILE A 289 -73.43 -89.29 -90.22
N LYS A 290 -74.69 -88.90 -89.97
CA LYS A 290 -75.93 -89.74 -90.04
C LYS A 290 -77.05 -89.17 -89.17
N GLU A 291 -78.03 -88.57 -89.84
CA GLU A 291 -79.48 -88.53 -89.56
C GLU A 291 -80.03 -87.35 -90.40
N GLU A 292 -80.33 -87.41 -91.70
CA GLU A 292 -80.65 -88.51 -92.62
C GLU A 292 -81.51 -89.64 -92.04
N GLU A 293 -82.46 -89.33 -91.14
CA GLU A 293 -83.56 -90.25 -90.82
C GLU A 293 -84.81 -89.61 -90.19
N LEU A 294 -85.17 -88.38 -90.58
CA LEU A 294 -86.56 -87.90 -90.53
C LEU A 294 -86.95 -87.11 -91.80
N GLY A 295 -86.36 -87.52 -92.93
CA GLY A 295 -87.02 -87.48 -94.22
C GLY A 295 -87.70 -88.83 -94.45
N ILE A 296 -88.93 -88.80 -94.98
CA ILE A 296 -89.86 -89.93 -95.23
C ILE A 296 -90.82 -90.24 -94.05
N ARG A 297 -91.76 -89.33 -93.79
CA ARG A 297 -93.20 -89.66 -93.53
C ARG A 297 -94.11 -88.45 -93.39
N LEU A 298 -93.98 -87.45 -94.28
CA LEU A 298 -95.04 -86.45 -94.48
C LEU A 298 -94.97 -85.86 -95.89
N GLN A 299 -94.80 -86.75 -96.87
CA GLN A 299 -94.76 -86.42 -98.29
C GLN A 299 -95.89 -87.12 -99.05
N ASP A 300 -97.12 -87.11 -98.49
CA ASP A 300 -98.29 -87.69 -99.18
C ASP A 300 -99.63 -86.99 -98.92
N SER A 301 -99.69 -85.78 -98.32
CA SER A 301 -101.01 -85.22 -97.99
C SER A 301 -101.19 -83.70 -98.05
N ILE A 302 -100.39 -82.93 -98.78
CA ILE A 302 -100.76 -81.53 -99.11
C ILE A 302 -100.31 -81.18 -100.54
N LEU A 303 -100.74 -81.99 -101.50
CA LEU A 303 -100.77 -81.62 -102.92
C LEU A 303 -102.24 -81.38 -103.27
N LYS A 304 -102.83 -80.33 -102.67
CA LYS A 304 -104.17 -79.82 -103.02
C LYS A 304 -104.62 -78.44 -102.49
N GLU A 305 -103.74 -77.60 -101.94
CA GLU A 305 -104.12 -76.22 -101.54
C GLU A 305 -103.06 -75.17 -101.95
N LEU A 306 -102.65 -75.24 -103.22
CA LEU A 306 -101.62 -74.37 -103.82
C LEU A 306 -102.19 -73.10 -104.49
N ASP A 307 -103.36 -72.62 -104.07
CA ASP A 307 -103.99 -71.40 -104.60
C ASP A 307 -104.53 -70.44 -103.50
N GLN A 308 -104.19 -70.65 -102.22
CA GLN A 308 -104.56 -69.73 -101.13
C GLN A 308 -103.42 -69.35 -100.16
N GLU A 309 -102.19 -69.84 -100.32
CA GLU A 309 -101.04 -69.49 -99.47
C GLU A 309 -100.20 -68.29 -100.00
N GLU A 310 -100.39 -67.87 -101.26
CA GLU A 310 -99.62 -66.77 -101.86
C GLU A 310 -100.12 -65.38 -101.43
N GLU A 311 -101.35 -65.26 -100.91
CA GLU A 311 -101.89 -64.03 -100.31
C GLU A 311 -101.60 -63.87 -98.81
N MET A 312 -101.21 -64.95 -98.12
CA MET A 312 -100.85 -64.93 -96.69
C MET A 312 -99.33 -64.85 -96.44
N SER A 313 -98.51 -65.00 -97.48
CA SER A 313 -97.03 -64.93 -97.40
C SER A 313 -96.47 -63.49 -97.44
N LYS A 314 -97.18 -62.53 -98.05
CA LYS A 314 -96.80 -61.11 -98.08
C LYS A 314 -96.75 -60.43 -96.70
N PRO A 315 -97.72 -60.63 -95.77
CA PRO A 315 -97.59 -60.08 -94.42
C PRO A 315 -96.47 -60.74 -93.62
N VAL A 316 -96.21 -62.04 -93.81
CA VAL A 316 -95.11 -62.75 -93.13
C VAL A 316 -93.75 -62.22 -93.58
N HIS A 317 -93.55 -62.02 -94.89
CA HIS A 317 -92.31 -61.46 -95.41
C HIS A 317 -92.11 -60.00 -94.98
N SER A 318 -93.20 -59.20 -94.92
CA SER A 318 -93.18 -57.84 -94.38
C SER A 318 -92.86 -57.82 -92.87
N ILE A 319 -93.38 -58.77 -92.10
CA ILE A 319 -93.06 -58.92 -90.66
C ILE A 319 -91.60 -59.35 -90.48
N MET A 320 -91.09 -60.26 -91.30
CA MET A 320 -89.70 -60.72 -91.24
C MET A 320 -88.72 -59.61 -91.61
N GLN A 321 -89.04 -58.79 -92.63
CA GLN A 321 -88.25 -57.59 -92.96
C GLN A 321 -88.28 -56.54 -91.85
N LYS A 322 -89.44 -56.33 -91.21
CA LYS A 322 -89.55 -55.44 -90.05
C LYS A 322 -88.78 -55.97 -88.84
N LEU A 323 -88.79 -57.28 -88.62
CA LEU A 323 -88.02 -57.94 -87.56
C LEU A 323 -86.52 -57.84 -87.84
N GLN A 324 -86.07 -58.07 -89.07
CA GLN A 324 -84.68 -57.92 -89.46
C GLN A 324 -84.21 -56.46 -89.31
N ALA A 325 -85.00 -55.49 -89.80
CA ALA A 325 -84.71 -54.07 -89.60
C ALA A 325 -84.72 -53.67 -88.12
N SER A 326 -85.57 -54.28 -87.29
CA SER A 326 -85.56 -54.07 -85.84
C SER A 326 -84.34 -54.71 -85.17
N LEU A 327 -83.87 -55.87 -85.65
CA LEU A 327 -82.68 -56.54 -85.16
C LEU A 327 -81.43 -55.73 -85.51
N ASP A 328 -81.32 -55.25 -86.74
CA ASP A 328 -80.23 -54.39 -87.20
C ASP A 328 -80.25 -53.05 -86.45
N ALA A 329 -81.42 -52.47 -86.20
CA ALA A 329 -81.55 -51.26 -85.37
C ALA A 329 -81.13 -51.51 -83.91
N ILE A 330 -81.48 -52.66 -83.32
CA ILE A 330 -81.05 -53.07 -81.98
C ILE A 330 -79.53 -53.31 -81.97
N GLN A 331 -78.97 -53.88 -83.02
CA GLN A 331 -77.53 -54.13 -83.16
C GLN A 331 -76.76 -52.80 -83.27
N ASP A 332 -77.22 -51.87 -84.11
CA ASP A 332 -76.68 -50.53 -84.24
C ASP A 332 -76.79 -49.74 -82.93
N GLU A 333 -77.92 -49.88 -82.21
CA GLU A 333 -78.12 -49.26 -80.90
C GLU A 333 -77.20 -49.89 -79.83
N ALA A 334 -76.98 -51.20 -79.88
CA ALA A 334 -76.04 -51.91 -79.02
C ALA A 334 -74.59 -51.50 -79.29
N ASP A 335 -74.21 -51.30 -80.56
CA ASP A 335 -72.87 -50.85 -80.93
C ASP A 335 -72.66 -49.36 -80.60
N LYS A 336 -73.68 -48.51 -80.77
CA LYS A 336 -73.68 -47.14 -80.22
C LYS A 336 -73.54 -47.15 -78.71
N ALA A 337 -74.26 -48.02 -77.99
CA ALA A 337 -74.15 -48.16 -76.54
C ALA A 337 -72.77 -48.65 -76.10
N LYS A 338 -72.13 -49.55 -76.86
CA LYS A 338 -70.72 -49.95 -76.63
C LYS A 338 -69.76 -48.79 -76.85
N GLU A 339 -69.92 -48.01 -77.91
CA GLU A 339 -69.11 -46.81 -78.16
C GLU A 339 -69.28 -45.75 -77.07
N PHE A 340 -70.51 -45.52 -76.59
CA PHE A 340 -70.78 -44.67 -75.43
C PHE A 340 -70.10 -45.20 -74.17
N ARG A 341 -70.17 -46.51 -73.90
CA ARG A 341 -69.44 -47.13 -72.77
C ARG A 341 -67.93 -46.98 -72.91
N LYS A 342 -67.36 -47.15 -74.10
CA LYS A 342 -65.92 -46.93 -74.34
C LYS A 342 -65.51 -45.48 -74.07
N ARG A 343 -66.32 -44.50 -74.50
CA ARG A 343 -66.07 -43.08 -74.20
C ARG A 343 -66.18 -42.80 -72.70
N ALA A 344 -67.25 -43.27 -72.06
CA ALA A 344 -67.43 -43.11 -70.62
C ALA A 344 -66.29 -43.76 -69.82
N ASN A 345 -65.80 -44.93 -70.23
CA ASN A 345 -64.63 -45.57 -69.62
C ASN A 345 -63.36 -44.75 -69.80
N LYS A 346 -63.13 -44.17 -70.99
CA LYS A 346 -62.00 -43.24 -71.21
C LYS A 346 -62.10 -42.00 -70.32
N ASP A 347 -63.30 -41.45 -70.16
CA ASP A 347 -63.53 -40.29 -69.29
C ASP A 347 -63.28 -40.65 -67.81
N VAL A 348 -63.71 -41.84 -67.37
CA VAL A 348 -63.42 -42.35 -66.03
C VAL A 348 -61.92 -42.59 -65.84
N GLU A 349 -61.21 -43.17 -66.81
CA GLU A 349 -59.75 -43.33 -66.76
C GLU A 349 -59.04 -41.99 -66.68
N MET A 350 -59.51 -40.98 -67.41
CA MET A 350 -58.99 -39.61 -67.37
C MET A 350 -59.22 -38.95 -66.01
N LEU A 351 -60.40 -39.13 -65.40
CA LEU A 351 -60.67 -38.66 -64.04
C LEU A 351 -59.82 -39.38 -62.99
N ILE A 352 -59.59 -40.69 -63.14
CA ILE A 352 -58.70 -41.47 -62.26
C ILE A 352 -57.27 -40.95 -62.36
N THR A 353 -56.77 -40.67 -63.57
CA THR A 353 -55.44 -40.08 -63.76
C THR A 353 -55.33 -38.68 -63.17
N GLN A 354 -56.32 -37.81 -63.39
CA GLN A 354 -56.36 -36.48 -62.75
C GLN A 354 -56.38 -36.57 -61.22
N LEU A 355 -57.16 -37.50 -60.65
CA LEU A 355 -57.20 -37.71 -59.20
C LEU A 355 -55.86 -38.23 -58.65
N ALA A 356 -55.17 -39.09 -59.40
CA ALA A 356 -53.84 -39.60 -59.05
C ALA A 356 -52.77 -38.49 -59.11
N GLU A 357 -52.79 -37.67 -60.16
CA GLU A 357 -51.89 -36.51 -60.30
C GLU A 357 -52.13 -35.47 -59.20
N PHE A 358 -53.40 -35.18 -58.89
CA PHE A 358 -53.77 -34.26 -57.82
C PHE A 358 -53.28 -34.75 -56.46
N LYS A 359 -53.53 -36.03 -56.12
CA LYS A 359 -53.02 -36.65 -54.88
C LYS A 359 -51.50 -36.62 -54.82
N LYS A 360 -50.81 -36.89 -55.93
CA LYS A 360 -49.34 -36.85 -56.00
C LYS A 360 -48.82 -35.43 -55.77
N GLY A 361 -49.43 -34.41 -56.38
CA GLY A 361 -49.08 -33.01 -56.16
C GLY A 361 -49.25 -32.59 -54.69
N GLN A 362 -50.38 -32.95 -54.07
CA GLN A 362 -50.65 -32.67 -52.66
C GLN A 362 -49.67 -33.38 -51.72
N LEU A 363 -49.27 -34.62 -52.06
CA LEU A 363 -48.29 -35.37 -51.28
C LEU A 363 -46.89 -34.76 -51.38
N VAL A 364 -46.50 -34.28 -52.57
CA VAL A 364 -45.21 -33.61 -52.79
C VAL A 364 -45.16 -32.28 -52.05
N SER A 365 -46.21 -31.44 -52.13
CA SER A 365 -46.24 -30.17 -51.41
C SER A 365 -46.20 -30.36 -49.89
N SER A 366 -46.94 -31.34 -49.36
CA SER A 366 -46.91 -31.66 -47.93
C SER A 366 -45.53 -32.19 -47.48
N LYS A 367 -44.85 -32.96 -48.33
CA LYS A 367 -43.49 -33.43 -48.05
C LYS A 367 -42.49 -32.27 -48.03
N GLU A 368 -42.56 -31.35 -48.97
CA GLU A 368 -41.71 -30.16 -49.01
C GLU A 368 -41.94 -29.26 -47.77
N GLU A 369 -43.20 -29.01 -47.39
CA GLU A 369 -43.54 -28.28 -46.16
C GLU A 369 -42.96 -28.95 -44.91
N ARG A 370 -43.07 -30.28 -44.81
CA ARG A 370 -42.48 -31.06 -43.71
C ARG A 370 -40.96 -30.92 -43.68
N GLU A 371 -40.28 -30.98 -44.82
CA GLU A 371 -38.82 -30.80 -44.89
C GLU A 371 -38.39 -29.38 -44.52
N VAL A 372 -39.18 -28.36 -44.88
CA VAL A 372 -38.93 -26.97 -44.48
C VAL A 372 -39.11 -26.80 -42.96
N LEU A 373 -40.17 -27.37 -42.39
CA LEU A 373 -40.40 -27.35 -40.94
C LEU A 373 -39.30 -28.07 -40.17
N LEU A 374 -38.82 -29.22 -40.65
CA LEU A 374 -37.69 -29.93 -40.05
C LEU A 374 -36.41 -29.08 -40.06
N ARG A 375 -36.08 -28.45 -41.19
CA ARG A 375 -34.95 -27.51 -41.28
C ARG A 375 -35.09 -26.32 -40.32
N HIS A 376 -36.31 -25.81 -40.13
CA HIS A 376 -36.56 -24.73 -39.18
C HIS A 376 -36.38 -25.19 -37.73
N ILE A 377 -36.86 -26.39 -37.38
CA ILE A 377 -36.65 -27.01 -36.06
C ILE A 377 -35.14 -27.17 -35.78
N ASP A 378 -34.36 -27.65 -36.74
CA ASP A 378 -32.91 -27.82 -36.56
C ASP A 378 -32.19 -26.48 -36.40
N THR A 379 -32.63 -25.44 -37.13
CA THR A 379 -32.11 -24.07 -36.97
C THR A 379 -32.41 -23.53 -35.58
N LEU A 380 -33.66 -23.65 -35.10
CA LEU A 380 -34.05 -23.22 -33.75
C LEU A 380 -33.32 -24.00 -32.66
N LYS A 381 -33.10 -25.31 -32.83
CA LYS A 381 -32.28 -26.13 -31.92
C LYS A 381 -30.83 -25.63 -31.86
N ALA A 382 -30.25 -25.29 -33.00
CA ALA A 382 -28.89 -24.74 -33.05
C ALA A 382 -28.81 -23.37 -32.36
N GLU A 383 -29.79 -22.48 -32.59
CA GLU A 383 -29.86 -21.18 -31.92
C GLU A 383 -30.03 -21.31 -30.41
N LEU A 384 -30.88 -22.22 -29.94
CA LEU A 384 -31.08 -22.49 -28.52
C LEU A 384 -29.78 -22.97 -27.86
N LYS A 385 -29.04 -23.87 -28.50
CA LYS A 385 -27.73 -24.33 -28.02
C LYS A 385 -26.69 -23.20 -27.94
N VAL A 386 -26.70 -22.27 -28.89
CA VAL A 386 -25.84 -21.08 -28.86
C VAL A 386 -26.24 -20.16 -27.70
N LYS A 387 -27.54 -19.96 -27.47
CA LYS A 387 -28.06 -19.17 -26.35
C LYS A 387 -27.68 -19.78 -25.00
N ASP A 388 -27.79 -21.10 -24.83
CA ASP A 388 -27.36 -21.81 -23.61
C ASP A 388 -25.86 -21.61 -23.36
N GLY A 389 -25.03 -21.76 -24.39
CA GLY A 389 -23.60 -21.46 -24.29
C GLY A 389 -23.32 -20.00 -23.88
N SER A 390 -24.09 -19.05 -24.40
CA SER A 390 -23.96 -17.63 -24.02
C SER A 390 -24.37 -17.37 -22.56
N PHE A 391 -25.39 -18.09 -22.07
CA PHE A 391 -25.86 -18.01 -20.69
C PHE A 391 -24.79 -18.52 -19.70
N ASP A 392 -24.12 -19.63 -20.01
CA ASP A 392 -23.03 -20.16 -19.19
C ASP A 392 -21.82 -19.21 -19.12
N VAL A 393 -21.50 -18.55 -20.24
CA VAL A 393 -20.47 -17.50 -20.27
C VAL A 393 -20.86 -16.30 -19.39
N LEU A 394 -22.13 -15.87 -19.41
CA LEU A 394 -22.61 -14.79 -18.54
C LEU A 394 -22.59 -15.20 -17.07
N LYS A 395 -22.99 -16.43 -16.75
CA LYS A 395 -22.98 -16.99 -15.39
C LYS A 395 -21.57 -17.05 -14.81
N THR A 396 -20.58 -17.46 -15.61
CA THR A 396 -19.17 -17.49 -15.19
C THR A 396 -18.60 -16.09 -15.00
N LYS A 397 -18.93 -15.13 -15.89
CA LYS A 397 -18.56 -13.71 -15.71
C LYS A 397 -19.16 -13.11 -14.43
N LEU A 398 -20.43 -13.38 -14.14
CA LEU A 398 -21.08 -12.93 -12.92
C LEU A 398 -20.38 -13.46 -11.66
N ARG A 399 -20.00 -14.74 -11.65
CA ARG A 399 -19.24 -15.35 -10.55
C ARG A 399 -17.86 -14.72 -10.39
N ALA A 400 -17.16 -14.43 -11.50
CA ALA A 400 -15.87 -13.76 -11.47
C ALA A 400 -15.99 -12.34 -10.89
N SER A 401 -16.94 -11.53 -11.36
CA SER A 401 -17.18 -10.19 -10.82
C SER A 401 -17.58 -10.20 -9.34
N LYS A 402 -18.37 -11.19 -8.90
CA LYS A 402 -18.70 -11.37 -7.47
C LYS A 402 -17.46 -11.66 -6.61
N ALA A 403 -16.53 -12.47 -7.12
CA ALA A 403 -15.26 -12.75 -6.46
C ALA A 403 -14.37 -11.50 -6.40
N GLU A 404 -14.29 -10.73 -7.49
CA GLU A 404 -13.56 -9.45 -7.54
C GLU A 404 -14.13 -8.44 -6.53
N LEU A 405 -15.45 -8.30 -6.42
CA LEU A 405 -16.10 -7.45 -5.41
C LEU A 405 -15.76 -7.88 -3.97
N CYS A 406 -15.70 -9.19 -3.69
CA CYS A 406 -15.26 -9.68 -2.37
C CYS A 406 -13.81 -9.29 -2.06
N VAL A 407 -12.91 -9.38 -3.04
CA VAL A 407 -11.51 -8.96 -2.88
C VAL A 407 -11.42 -7.46 -2.61
N VAL A 408 -12.15 -6.64 -3.35
CA VAL A 408 -12.18 -5.17 -3.13
C VAL A 408 -12.73 -4.83 -1.75
N ARG A 409 -13.78 -5.52 -1.29
CA ARG A 409 -14.33 -5.32 0.07
C ARG A 409 -13.29 -5.61 1.16
N LEU A 410 -12.58 -6.74 1.06
CA LEU A 410 -11.50 -7.08 2.02
C LEU A 410 -10.36 -6.05 2.00
N GLN A 411 -9.99 -5.54 0.82
CA GLN A 411 -8.98 -4.48 0.71
C GLN A 411 -9.44 -3.18 1.37
N LEU A 412 -10.71 -2.79 1.21
CA LEU A 412 -11.26 -1.61 1.88
C LEU A 412 -11.28 -1.77 3.41
N GLU A 413 -11.60 -2.95 3.92
CA GLU A 413 -11.53 -3.24 5.37
C GLU A 413 -10.09 -3.17 5.91
N GLU A 414 -9.09 -3.66 5.16
CA GLU A 414 -7.67 -3.54 5.52
C GLU A 414 -7.23 -2.08 5.56
N ILE A 415 -7.58 -1.29 4.54
CA ILE A 415 -7.30 0.15 4.50
C ILE A 415 -7.97 0.87 5.68
N HIS A 416 -9.20 0.48 6.05
CA HIS A 416 -9.90 1.07 7.19
C HIS A 416 -9.18 0.79 8.51
N LYS A 417 -8.71 -0.45 8.73
CA LYS A 417 -7.90 -0.82 9.90
C LYS A 417 -6.57 -0.07 9.94
N GLU A 418 -5.90 0.08 8.80
CA GLU A 418 -4.66 0.86 8.70
C GLU A 418 -4.90 2.35 9.02
N LYS A 419 -6.00 2.93 8.54
CA LYS A 419 -6.40 4.30 8.86
C LYS A 419 -6.60 4.50 10.35
N GLN A 420 -7.37 3.63 11.02
CA GLN A 420 -7.60 3.69 12.47
C GLN A 420 -6.28 3.58 13.26
N LEU A 421 -5.38 2.69 12.84
CA LEU A 421 -4.06 2.54 13.47
C LEU A 421 -3.22 3.82 13.33
N LEU A 422 -3.26 4.47 12.17
CA LEU A 422 -2.54 5.73 11.94
C LEU A 422 -3.12 6.88 12.76
N GLU A 423 -4.44 6.97 12.87
CA GLU A 423 -5.13 7.97 13.70
C GLU A 423 -4.73 7.82 15.18
N HIS A 424 -4.71 6.58 15.71
CA HIS A 424 -4.23 6.32 17.08
C HIS A 424 -2.77 6.76 17.28
N LYS A 425 -1.88 6.45 16.32
CA LYS A 425 -0.46 6.85 16.39
C LYS A 425 -0.28 8.37 16.31
N MET A 426 -1.10 9.06 15.52
CA MET A 426 -1.10 10.51 15.45
C MET A 426 -1.54 11.12 16.77
N ALA A 427 -2.61 10.60 17.38
CA ALA A 427 -3.08 11.04 18.70
C ALA A 427 -2.03 10.82 19.80
N GLU A 428 -1.36 9.66 19.82
CA GLU A 428 -0.24 9.41 20.76
C GLU A 428 0.93 10.39 20.55
N ALA A 429 1.29 10.68 19.30
CA ALA A 429 2.36 11.59 18.98
C ALA A 429 2.02 13.04 19.40
N GLU A 430 0.77 13.45 19.19
CA GLU A 430 0.25 14.74 19.62
C GLU A 430 0.26 14.85 21.15
N ALA A 431 -0.18 13.82 21.87
CA ALA A 431 -0.13 13.79 23.33
C ALA A 431 1.32 13.90 23.87
N LYS A 432 2.27 13.19 23.26
CA LYS A 432 3.70 13.30 23.60
C LYS A 432 4.25 14.70 23.34
N TRP A 433 3.85 15.31 22.22
CA TRP A 433 4.29 16.66 21.88
C TRP A 433 3.73 17.69 22.87
N LYS A 434 2.44 17.61 23.22
CA LYS A 434 1.81 18.46 24.25
C LYS A 434 2.48 18.35 25.62
N SER A 435 2.74 17.12 26.08
CA SER A 435 3.48 16.89 27.34
C SER A 435 4.87 17.52 27.30
N SER A 436 5.61 17.38 26.20
CA SER A 436 6.93 18.02 26.08
C SER A 436 6.84 19.56 26.03
N GLU A 437 5.78 20.10 25.44
CA GLU A 437 5.54 21.54 25.41
C GLU A 437 5.30 22.09 26.83
N GLU A 438 4.53 21.38 27.66
CA GLU A 438 4.30 21.72 29.07
C GLU A 438 5.58 21.66 29.91
N ASP A 439 6.43 20.66 29.67
CA ASP A 439 7.75 20.54 30.30
C ASP A 439 8.64 21.74 29.96
N TYR A 440 8.70 22.13 28.67
CA TYR A 440 9.48 23.29 28.24
C TYR A 440 8.91 24.60 28.80
N LYS A 441 7.59 24.77 28.84
CA LYS A 441 6.94 25.92 29.49
C LYS A 441 7.34 26.01 30.96
N SER A 442 7.32 24.87 31.67
CA SER A 442 7.74 24.79 33.08
C SER A 442 9.23 25.09 33.29
N GLN A 443 10.09 24.75 32.34
CA GLN A 443 11.51 25.13 32.39
C GLN A 443 11.72 26.62 32.15
N ILE A 444 10.98 27.21 31.20
CA ILE A 444 11.04 28.65 30.91
C ILE A 444 10.62 29.45 32.15
N THR A 445 9.51 29.10 32.79
CA THR A 445 9.05 29.82 34.00
C THR A 445 10.06 29.72 35.15
N LYS A 446 10.71 28.56 35.35
CA LYS A 446 11.79 28.41 36.34
C LYS A 446 12.98 29.33 36.02
N LEU A 447 13.40 29.39 34.76
CA LEU A 447 14.51 30.27 34.34
C LEU A 447 14.14 31.76 34.52
N GLU A 448 12.91 32.14 34.23
CA GLU A 448 12.41 33.51 34.43
C GLU A 448 12.44 33.90 35.91
N VAL A 449 12.05 33.02 36.83
CA VAL A 449 12.16 33.25 38.28
C VAL A 449 13.63 33.42 38.68
N CYS A 450 14.51 32.50 38.29
CA CYS A 450 15.95 32.62 38.59
C CYS A 450 16.57 33.92 38.05
N MET A 451 16.16 34.37 36.85
CA MET A 451 16.64 35.64 36.28
C MET A 451 16.17 36.85 37.10
N LYS A 452 14.91 36.85 37.59
CA LYS A 452 14.40 37.91 38.47
C LYS A 452 15.17 37.94 39.80
N ASP A 453 15.41 36.79 40.42
CA ASP A 453 16.15 36.70 41.66
C ASP A 453 17.59 37.21 41.51
N LEU A 454 18.29 36.82 40.43
CA LEU A 454 19.63 37.33 40.13
C LEU A 454 19.63 38.85 39.86
N GLN A 455 18.59 39.36 39.20
CA GLN A 455 18.44 40.79 38.97
C GLN A 455 18.24 41.54 40.30
N GLU A 456 17.43 41.02 41.21
CA GLU A 456 17.22 41.59 42.54
C GLU A 456 18.51 41.58 43.36
N GLN A 457 19.25 40.46 43.37
CA GLN A 457 20.57 40.36 44.00
C GLN A 457 21.54 41.41 43.45
N LEU A 458 21.59 41.59 42.13
CA LEU A 458 22.46 42.57 41.48
C LEU A 458 22.07 44.01 41.85
N THR A 459 20.77 44.33 41.97
CA THR A 459 20.33 45.65 42.43
C THR A 459 20.65 45.90 43.90
N SER A 460 20.54 44.89 44.75
CA SER A 460 20.88 44.95 46.17
C SER A 460 22.38 45.13 46.38
N ALA A 461 23.21 44.38 45.67
CA ALA A 461 24.66 44.53 45.67
C ALA A 461 25.08 45.94 45.21
N ARG A 462 24.43 46.50 44.17
CA ARG A 462 24.67 47.88 43.73
C ARG A 462 24.31 48.93 44.79
N LYS A 463 23.23 48.72 45.56
CA LYS A 463 22.86 49.62 46.67
C LYS A 463 23.89 49.54 47.79
N SER A 464 24.31 48.33 48.18
CA SER A 464 25.36 48.12 49.19
C SER A 464 26.70 48.73 48.78
N MET A 465 27.11 48.58 47.51
CA MET A 465 28.33 49.20 46.99
C MET A 465 28.30 50.73 47.09
N LYS A 466 27.15 51.36 46.82
CA LYS A 466 26.98 52.81 47.01
C LYS A 466 27.14 53.22 48.47
N GLN A 467 26.58 52.45 49.40
CA GLN A 467 26.75 52.69 50.83
C GLN A 467 28.21 52.55 51.28
N SER A 468 28.95 51.57 50.74
CA SER A 468 30.39 51.45 50.98
C SER A 468 31.14 52.69 50.48
N SER A 469 30.84 53.17 49.28
CA SER A 469 31.51 54.35 48.73
C SER A 469 31.24 55.63 49.52
N THR A 470 30.06 55.74 50.16
CA THR A 470 29.79 56.86 51.09
C THR A 470 30.58 56.74 52.38
N LEU A 471 30.75 55.54 52.93
CA LEU A 471 31.59 55.32 54.11
C LEU A 471 33.07 55.62 53.82
N ASP A 472 33.57 55.27 52.63
CA ASP A 472 34.94 55.60 52.22
C ASP A 472 35.18 57.12 52.16
N LEU A 473 34.18 57.89 51.72
CA LEU A 473 34.24 59.37 51.72
C LEU A 473 34.24 59.93 53.15
N GLU A 474 33.38 59.40 54.04
CA GLU A 474 33.35 59.79 55.44
C GLU A 474 34.68 59.46 56.15
N MET A 475 35.25 58.28 55.89
CA MET A 475 36.57 57.90 56.39
C MET A 475 37.66 58.88 55.93
N ALA A 476 37.68 59.27 54.66
CA ALA A 476 38.64 60.23 54.16
C ALA A 476 38.51 61.61 54.84
N ASP A 477 37.29 62.04 55.17
CA ASP A 477 37.06 63.26 55.94
C ASP A 477 37.55 63.14 57.39
N TYR A 478 37.33 61.98 58.04
CA TYR A 478 37.89 61.70 59.37
C TYR A 478 39.43 61.71 59.37
N GLU A 479 40.08 61.12 58.36
CA GLU A 479 41.54 61.14 58.24
C GLU A 479 42.09 62.56 58.06
N ARG A 480 41.40 63.41 57.28
CA ARG A 480 41.76 64.84 57.12
C ARG A 480 41.63 65.61 58.43
N THR A 481 40.54 65.39 59.17
CA THR A 481 40.32 66.06 60.46
C THR A 481 41.35 65.62 61.51
N LEU A 482 41.65 64.33 61.59
CA LEU A 482 42.73 63.79 62.44
C LEU A 482 44.09 64.38 62.09
N SER A 483 44.42 64.46 60.78
CA SER A 483 45.67 65.07 60.32
C SER A 483 45.77 66.55 60.72
N THR A 484 44.66 67.28 60.63
CA THR A 484 44.59 68.69 61.04
C THR A 484 44.79 68.84 62.55
N LEU A 485 44.13 68.01 63.35
CA LEU A 485 44.30 68.01 64.81
C LEU A 485 45.73 67.62 65.22
N HIS A 486 46.33 66.65 64.54
CA HIS A 486 47.71 66.24 64.79
C HIS A 486 48.70 67.39 64.55
N ASN A 487 48.55 68.11 63.43
CA ASN A 487 49.36 69.30 63.14
C ASN A 487 49.17 70.40 64.21
N GLN A 488 47.94 70.61 64.68
CA GLN A 488 47.68 71.58 65.77
C GLN A 488 48.33 71.17 67.09
N VAL A 489 48.36 69.87 67.41
CA VAL A 489 49.06 69.34 68.60
C VAL A 489 50.57 69.56 68.44
N GLU A 490 51.14 69.21 67.30
CA GLU A 490 52.56 69.41 67.02
C GLU A 490 52.98 70.89 67.12
N GLU A 491 52.15 71.81 66.60
CA GLU A 491 52.37 73.26 66.77
C GLU A 491 52.32 73.70 68.24
N ARG A 492 51.38 73.15 69.03
CA ARG A 492 51.29 73.43 70.46
C ARG A 492 52.51 72.89 71.22
N ASP A 493 52.97 71.70 70.88
CA ASP A 493 54.17 71.10 71.47
C ASP A 493 55.42 71.92 71.15
N LYS A 494 55.58 72.40 69.91
CA LYS A 494 56.65 73.36 69.54
C LYS A 494 56.58 74.63 70.37
N LYS A 495 55.39 75.23 70.55
CA LYS A 495 55.20 76.42 71.40
C LYS A 495 55.54 76.14 72.87
N ILE A 496 55.20 74.95 73.38
CA ILE A 496 55.57 74.54 74.74
C ILE A 496 57.08 74.44 74.89
N GLU A 497 57.79 73.82 73.94
CA GLU A 497 59.25 73.74 73.97
C GLU A 497 59.91 75.11 73.89
N GLU A 498 59.40 76.02 73.06
CA GLU A 498 59.86 77.41 73.03
C GLU A 498 59.67 78.14 74.37
N LEU A 499 58.51 77.93 75.02
CA LEU A 499 58.21 78.52 76.33
C LEU A 499 59.10 77.93 77.43
N LYS A 500 59.34 76.62 77.43
CA LYS A 500 60.29 75.96 78.34
C LYS A 500 61.69 76.56 78.21
N ALA A 501 62.19 76.69 76.97
CA ALA A 501 63.51 77.29 76.72
C ALA A 501 63.60 78.76 77.17
N LYS A 502 62.50 79.52 77.11
CA LYS A 502 62.44 80.89 77.67
C LYS A 502 62.46 80.86 79.20
N LEU A 503 61.75 79.92 79.82
CA LEU A 503 61.71 79.72 81.26
C LEU A 503 63.10 79.36 81.80
N ASP A 504 63.80 78.42 81.17
CA ASP A 504 65.19 78.06 81.53
C ASP A 504 66.14 79.25 81.47
N LYS A 505 66.01 80.12 80.45
CA LYS A 505 66.79 81.36 80.34
C LYS A 505 66.49 82.34 81.47
N LEU A 506 65.23 82.43 81.90
CA LEU A 506 64.83 83.27 83.02
C LEU A 506 65.37 82.70 84.35
N ASP A 507 65.27 81.39 84.55
CA ASP A 507 65.83 80.72 85.73
C ASP A 507 67.35 80.93 85.81
N GLN A 508 68.09 80.74 84.71
CA GLN A 508 69.52 81.06 84.65
C GLN A 508 69.81 82.51 85.04
N ARG A 509 68.99 83.47 84.58
CA ARG A 509 69.13 84.90 84.97
C ARG A 509 68.84 85.12 86.45
N ILE A 510 67.87 84.41 87.02
CA ILE A 510 67.55 84.45 88.45
C ILE A 510 68.73 83.90 89.25
N THR A 511 69.21 82.70 88.94
CA THR A 511 70.37 82.09 89.62
C THR A 511 71.61 82.99 89.52
N LEU A 512 71.84 83.63 88.37
CA LEU A 512 72.93 84.60 88.20
C LEU A 512 72.74 85.87 89.05
N LYS A 513 71.50 86.34 89.24
CA LYS A 513 71.19 87.46 90.15
C LYS A 513 71.33 87.04 91.62
N GLU A 514 70.84 85.87 92.00
CA GLU A 514 70.94 85.32 93.35
C GLU A 514 72.41 85.11 93.76
N THR A 515 73.23 84.52 92.89
CA THR A 515 74.68 84.40 93.12
C THR A 515 75.36 85.76 93.25
N LYS A 516 74.99 86.76 92.42
CA LYS A 516 75.47 88.15 92.57
C LYS A 516 75.04 88.78 93.90
N ILE A 517 73.80 88.58 94.33
CA ILE A 517 73.28 89.08 95.62
C ILE A 517 74.03 88.40 96.76
N SER A 518 74.17 87.07 96.72
CA SER A 518 74.93 86.28 97.68
C SER A 518 76.38 86.79 97.78
N TRP A 519 77.06 87.02 96.64
CA TRP A 519 78.39 87.62 96.60
C TRP A 519 78.45 89.03 97.20
N LYS A 520 77.45 89.88 96.92
CA LYS A 520 77.35 91.21 97.54
C LYS A 520 77.12 91.11 99.05
N ASN A 521 76.26 90.20 99.49
CA ASN A 521 76.00 89.94 100.90
C ASN A 521 77.24 89.39 101.60
N PHE A 522 77.97 88.46 100.98
CA PHE A 522 79.27 87.98 101.45
C PHE A 522 80.31 89.10 101.56
N ARG A 523 80.38 90.02 100.58
CA ARG A 523 81.23 91.22 100.71
C ARG A 523 80.79 92.12 101.86
N LYS A 524 79.48 92.35 102.05
CA LYS A 524 78.93 93.13 103.16
C LYS A 524 79.23 92.47 104.51
N THR A 525 79.02 91.17 104.66
CA THR A 525 79.33 90.43 105.90
C THR A 525 80.84 90.37 106.14
N LYS A 526 81.67 90.28 105.10
CA LYS A 526 83.14 90.40 105.24
C LYS A 526 83.57 91.80 105.67
N GLN A 527 82.91 92.86 105.17
CA GLN A 527 83.10 94.24 105.63
C GLN A 527 82.56 94.47 107.06
N PHE A 528 81.44 93.84 107.43
CA PHE A 528 80.93 93.84 108.79
C PHE A 528 81.84 93.06 109.74
N SER A 529 82.39 91.91 109.33
CA SER A 529 83.39 91.17 110.13
C SER A 529 84.70 91.96 110.28
N LYS A 530 85.04 92.83 109.33
CA LYS A 530 86.15 93.79 109.47
C LYS A 530 85.81 94.98 110.38
N ARG A 531 84.53 95.29 110.60
CA ARG A 531 84.08 96.27 111.60
C ARG A 531 83.91 95.63 112.99
N THR A 532 83.43 94.39 113.09
CA THR A 532 83.23 93.69 114.37
C THR A 532 84.47 92.97 114.90
N ASN A 533 85.44 92.59 114.04
CA ASN A 533 86.79 92.19 114.49
C ASN A 533 87.76 93.37 114.64
N GLY A 534 87.28 94.61 114.45
CA GLY A 534 87.95 95.83 114.91
C GLY A 534 87.51 96.28 116.31
N GLU A 535 86.41 95.72 116.85
CA GLU A 535 85.81 96.11 118.13
C GLU A 535 85.79 94.99 119.19
N ASN A 536 86.45 93.85 118.97
CA ASN A 536 86.49 92.74 119.93
C ASN A 536 87.90 92.15 120.17
N LEU A 537 88.89 93.03 120.35
CA LEU A 537 90.20 92.71 120.95
C LEU A 537 90.59 93.68 122.08
N LYS A 538 89.59 94.35 122.67
CA LYS A 538 89.70 95.07 123.93
C LYS A 538 88.40 94.92 124.71
N SER A 539 88.27 93.84 125.47
CA SER A 539 87.86 93.85 126.88
C SER A 539 87.23 92.51 127.27
N ARG A 540 87.75 91.97 128.38
CA ARG A 540 87.35 90.77 129.15
C ARG A 540 87.90 89.44 128.63
N ARG A 541 88.84 88.74 129.30
CA ARG A 541 89.39 88.80 130.66
C ARG A 541 88.35 89.01 131.77
N SER A 542 87.45 88.05 131.91
CA SER A 542 86.76 87.64 133.15
C SER A 542 85.69 86.63 132.73
N GLU A 543 85.99 85.34 132.85
CA GLU A 543 85.35 84.43 133.82
C GLU A 543 84.18 83.66 133.15
N ASN A 544 84.35 82.37 132.84
CA ASN A 544 84.17 81.20 133.70
C ASN A 544 82.69 80.73 133.75
N ILE A 545 82.47 79.41 133.79
CA ILE A 545 81.24 78.68 134.21
C ILE A 545 80.14 78.67 133.11
N SER A 546 79.51 77.58 132.64
CA SER A 546 79.39 76.15 132.98
C SER A 546 78.36 75.47 132.03
N VAL A 547 78.38 74.13 131.90
CA VAL A 547 77.20 73.20 132.02
C VAL A 547 76.07 73.35 130.96
N THR A 548 75.43 72.34 130.35
CA THR A 548 75.36 70.86 130.35
C THR A 548 74.43 70.42 129.18
N GLU A 549 74.43 69.11 128.88
CA GLU A 549 73.26 68.28 128.43
C GLU A 549 72.68 68.56 127.02
N THR A 550 72.50 67.61 126.09
CA THR A 550 72.35 66.14 126.10
C THR A 550 72.73 65.61 124.72
#